data_AF-H1G491-F1
#
_entry.id   AF-H1G491-F1
#
_cell.length_a   1.000
_cell.length_b   1.000
_cell.length_c   1.000
_cell.angle_alpha   90.00
_cell.angle_beta   90.00
_cell.angle_gamma   90.00
#
_symmetry.space_group_name_H-M   'P 1'
#
loop_
_entity.id
_entity.type
_entity.pdbx_description
1 polymer ?
#
loop_
_entity_poly.entity_id
_entity_poly.type
_entity_poly.pdbx_seq_one_letter_code
_entity_poly.pdbx_strand_id
1 'polypeptide(L)' 'MQMADAMIAATAMELGLPLLTANDRHYRHIDGLQIELFRPQ' A
#
# COMPACT_ATOMS: atom_id res chain seq x y z
N MET A 1 -8.35 8.51 0.85
CA MET A 1 -7.90 7.41 1.73
C MET A 1 -8.91 7.23 2.84
N GLN A 2 -9.30 5.99 3.09
CA GLN A 2 -10.13 5.62 4.25
C GLN A 2 -9.24 5.07 5.37
N MET A 3 -9.78 4.97 6.60
CA MET A 3 -9.07 4.40 7.75
C MET A 3 -8.46 3.02 7.45
N ALA A 4 -9.16 2.19 6.67
CA ALA A 4 -8.66 0.88 6.25
C ALA A 4 -7.36 0.98 5.43
N ASP A 5 -7.28 1.90 4.47
CA ASP A 5 -6.07 2.10 3.66
C ASP A 5 -4.88 2.51 4.55
N ALA A 6 -5.12 3.39 5.52
CA ALA A 6 -4.09 3.83 6.46
C ALA A 6 -3.57 2.68 7.33
N MET A 7 -4.46 1.81 7.84
CA MET A 7 -4.05 0.65 8.64
C MET A 7 -3.27 -0.39 7.82
N ILE A 8 -3.68 -0.63 6.56
CA ILE A 8 -2.97 -1.54 5.65
C ILE A 8 -1.55 -1.00 5.38
N ALA A 9 -1.44 0.28 5.03
CA ALA A 9 -0.14 0.91 4.77
C ALA A 9 0.77 0.91 6.00
N ALA A 10 0.24 1.30 7.17
CA ALA A 10 1.00 1.31 8.42
C ALA A 10 1.52 -0.10 8.78
N THR A 11 0.70 -1.14 8.57
CA THR A 11 1.11 -2.52 8.83
C THR A 11 2.23 -2.96 7.90
N ALA A 12 2.14 -2.65 6.60
CA ALA A 12 3.20 -2.97 5.64
C ALA A 12 4.51 -2.25 5.99
N MET A 13 4.43 -0.97 6.36
CA MET A 13 5.59 -0.17 6.77
C MET A 13 6.22 -0.67 8.07
N GLU A 14 5.42 -0.98 9.09
CA GLU A 14 5.90 -1.51 10.37
C GLU A 14 6.62 -2.86 10.22
N LEU A 15 6.10 -3.73 9.34
CA LEU A 15 6.72 -5.02 9.05
C LEU A 15 7.89 -4.93 8.06
N GLY A 16 8.13 -3.76 7.45
CA GLY A 16 9.15 -3.59 6.42
C GLY A 16 8.87 -4.40 5.14
N LEU A 17 7.60 -4.66 4.83
CA LEU A 17 7.18 -5.45 3.67
C LEU A 17 6.57 -4.55 2.57
N PRO A 18 6.75 -4.88 1.29
CA PRO A 18 6.06 -4.18 0.22
C PRO A 18 4.55 -4.47 0.24
N LEU A 19 3.75 -3.46 -0.12
CA LEU A 19 2.30 -3.59 -0.28
C LEU A 19 1.96 -4.03 -1.71
N LEU A 20 1.59 -5.29 -1.87
CA LEU A 20 1.02 -5.81 -3.12
C LEU A 20 -0.44 -5.36 -3.26
N THR A 21 -0.75 -4.57 -4.29
CA THR A 21 -2.12 -4.06 -4.49
C THR A 21 -2.41 -3.67 -5.94
N ALA A 22 -3.67 -3.79 -6.36
CA ALA A 22 -4.17 -3.19 -7.60
C ALA A 22 -4.61 -1.73 -7.42
N ASN A 23 -4.76 -1.26 -6.17
CA ASN A 23 -5.30 0.05 -5.83
C ASN A 23 -4.20 1.11 -5.66
N ASP A 24 -3.23 1.16 -6.57
CA ASP A 24 -2.07 2.07 -6.51
C ASP A 24 -2.42 3.53 -6.20
N ARG A 25 -3.52 4.04 -6.78
CA ARG A 25 -3.99 5.41 -6.54
C ARG A 25 -4.24 5.72 -5.06
N HIS A 26 -4.63 4.74 -4.25
CA HIS A 26 -4.92 4.93 -2.83
C HIS A 26 -3.66 5.01 -1.96
N TYR A 27 -2.52 4.52 -2.45
CA TYR A 27 -1.32 4.32 -1.64
C TYR A 27 -0.11 5.12 -2.15
N ARG A 28 -0.09 5.51 -3.44
CA ARG A 28 1.05 6.17 -4.11
C ARG A 28 1.53 7.48 -3.49
N HIS A 29 0.73 8.10 -2.62
CA HIS A 29 1.03 9.36 -1.95
C HIS A 29 1.51 9.18 -0.50
N ILE A 30 1.72 7.93 -0.05
CA ILE A 30 2.29 7.62 1.25
C ILE A 30 3.81 7.50 1.08
N ASP A 31 4.56 8.46 1.60
CA ASP A 31 6.01 8.47 1.51
C ASP A 31 6.64 7.26 2.24
N GLY A 32 7.62 6.64 1.61
CA GLY A 32 8.33 5.47 2.15
C GLY A 32 7.59 4.13 2.03
N LEU A 33 6.32 4.13 1.62
CA LEU A 33 5.60 2.89 1.33
C LEU A 33 6.06 2.27 0.01
N GLN A 34 6.60 1.06 0.06
CA GLN A 34 6.94 0.30 -1.13
C GLN A 34 5.69 -0.37 -1.70
N ILE A 35 5.38 -0.13 -2.97
CA ILE A 35 4.18 -0.65 -3.63
C ILE A 35 4.58 -1.62 -4.73
N GLU A 36 4.04 -2.83 -4.67
CA GLU A 36 4.07 -3.79 -5.77
C GLU A 36 2.71 -3.78 -6.46
N LEU A 37 2.74 -3.44 -7.75
CA LEU A 37 1.54 -3.25 -8.54
C LEU A 37 1.00 -4.60 -9.04
N PHE A 38 -0.15 -5.01 -8.51
CA PHE A 38 -0.89 -6.16 -9.01
C PHE A 38 -1.76 -5.78 -10.20
N ARG A 39 -1.64 -6.52 -11.31
CA ARG A 39 -2.48 -6.41 -12.51
C ARG A 39 -3.07 -7.80 -12.79
N PRO A 40 -4.38 -8.03 -12.56
CA PRO A 40 -5.01 -9.29 -12.92
C PRO A 40 -5.02 -9.43 -14.46
N GLN A 41 -4.71 -10.63 -14.96
CA GLN A 41 -4.91 -11.01 -16.37
C GLN A 41 -6.34 -11.48 -16.62
#